data_AF-A0AAU5X2F5-F1
#
_entry.id   AF-A0AAU5X2F5-F1
#
_cell.length_a   1.000
_cell.length_b   1.000
_cell.length_c   1.000
_cell.angle_alpha   90.00
_cell.angle_beta   90.00
_cell.angle_gamma   90.00
#
_symmetry.space_group_name_H-M   'P 1'
#
loop_
_entity.id
_entity.type
_entity.pdbx_description
1 polymer ?
#
loop_
_entity_poly.entity_id
_entity_poly.type
_entity_poly.pdbx_seq_one_letter_code
_entity_poly.pdbx_strand_id
1 'polypeptide(L)'
;MAGGLARGSAGIFEKVVTKFFRRAPRSEGLNAYRSVSQSVPGGKSGPPISFNQLRHELGQTGLWHHVKDYDLVYEPKIEGPPGRKIYGNSPYNVDGTPKLGPTGRPKIEFSDDALSDMEQAVRTAMHESWHQRNLAARGVPGLENEAVKYEDQMYQVYLSRKRGRGL
;
A
#
# COMPACT_ATOMS: atom_id res chain seq x y z
N MET A 1 61.58 23.60 27.67
CA MET A 1 61.73 24.98 27.16
C MET A 1 60.43 25.37 26.47
N ALA A 2 59.69 26.32 27.06
CA ALA A 2 59.32 27.62 26.47
C ALA A 2 58.42 27.48 25.21
N GLY A 3 57.12 27.78 25.28
CA GLY A 3 56.55 29.15 25.15
C GLY A 3 56.21 29.41 23.67
N GLY A 4 55.11 30.02 23.23
CA GLY A 4 54.04 30.76 23.87
C GLY A 4 52.91 31.09 22.87
N LEU A 5 51.95 31.86 23.38
CA LEU A 5 50.67 32.28 22.79
C LEU A 5 50.76 33.42 21.75
N ALA A 6 49.79 33.45 20.83
CA ALA A 6 49.11 34.63 20.27
C ALA A 6 47.84 34.10 19.55
N ARG A 7 46.55 34.37 19.90
CA ARG A 7 45.80 35.66 20.02
C ARG A 7 46.20 36.64 18.92
N GLY A 8 45.40 37.05 17.95
CA GLY A 8 43.99 36.88 17.60
C GLY A 8 43.66 37.99 16.58
N SER A 9 42.70 37.78 15.69
CA SER A 9 42.02 38.87 15.01
C SER A 9 40.65 38.39 14.54
N ALA A 10 39.63 39.13 14.99
CA ALA A 10 38.21 38.88 14.84
C ALA A 10 37.64 39.51 13.57
N GLY A 11 36.45 39.03 13.19
CA GLY A 11 35.56 39.60 12.18
C GLY A 11 35.86 39.04 10.79
N ILE A 12 34.92 38.48 10.02
CA ILE A 12 33.49 38.78 9.88
C ILE A 12 32.86 37.51 9.32
N PHE A 13 31.87 36.91 9.98
CA PHE A 13 30.73 36.25 9.33
C PHE A 13 29.71 35.91 10.43
N GLU A 14 28.81 36.87 10.62
CA GLU A 14 27.68 36.76 11.52
C GLU A 14 26.65 35.79 10.96
N LYS A 15 26.35 34.76 11.75
CA LYS A 15 25.01 34.28 12.09
C LYS A 15 23.96 34.32 10.97
N VAL A 16 23.71 33.16 10.37
CA VAL A 16 22.35 32.76 10.00
C VAL A 16 21.97 31.54 10.82
N VAL A 17 21.21 31.85 11.87
CA VAL A 17 20.19 31.04 12.54
C VAL A 17 19.55 30.11 11.50
N THR A 18 19.45 28.79 11.69
CA THR A 18 18.28 28.21 12.34
C THR A 18 18.50 26.73 12.62
N LYS A 19 18.33 26.43 13.90
CA LYS A 19 18.12 25.14 14.54
C LYS A 19 16.89 24.44 13.94
N PHE A 20 17.06 23.69 12.86
CA PHE A 20 16.02 22.77 12.41
C PHE A 20 16.19 21.42 13.10
N PHE A 21 15.51 21.30 14.25
CA PHE A 21 14.95 20.03 14.66
C PHE A 21 14.22 19.41 13.46
N ARG A 22 14.84 18.46 12.77
CA ARG A 22 14.08 17.53 11.94
C ARG A 22 13.34 16.61 12.91
N ARG A 23 12.13 17.07 13.25
CA ARG A 23 10.99 16.25 13.67
C ARG A 23 11.13 14.85 13.06
N ALA A 24 11.04 13.83 13.89
CA ALA A 24 10.62 12.51 13.43
C ALA A 24 9.44 12.71 12.46
N PRO A 25 9.37 11.99 11.33
CA PRO A 25 8.23 12.11 10.44
C PRO A 25 6.99 11.97 11.31
N ARG A 26 6.19 13.04 11.34
CA ARG A 26 4.83 12.97 11.85
C ARG A 26 4.22 11.78 11.15
N SER A 27 3.48 10.97 11.87
CA SER A 27 2.60 9.95 11.31
C SER A 27 1.67 10.60 10.29
N GLU A 28 2.15 10.79 9.07
CA GLU A 28 1.34 11.08 7.89
C GLU A 28 0.40 9.90 7.78
N GLY A 29 -0.90 10.20 7.72
CA GLY A 29 -1.99 9.24 7.86
C GLY A 29 -1.80 8.04 6.95
N LEU A 30 -1.21 6.98 7.51
CA LEU A 30 -1.00 5.69 6.86
C LEU A 30 -2.35 5.12 6.47
N ASN A 31 -2.84 5.41 5.26
CA ASN A 31 -3.91 4.74 4.51
C ASN A 31 -4.91 3.97 5.38
N ALA A 32 -5.39 4.62 6.43
CA ALA A 32 -6.45 4.11 7.26
C ALA A 32 -7.72 4.57 6.58
N TYR A 33 -7.99 4.04 5.39
CA TYR A 33 -9.34 4.09 4.88
C TYR A 33 -10.19 3.26 5.86
N ARG A 34 -10.68 3.96 6.88
CA ARG A 34 -11.93 3.68 7.56
C ARG A 34 -12.92 4.43 6.68
N SER A 35 -13.86 3.72 6.04
CA SER A 35 -14.97 4.44 5.40
C SER A 35 -15.60 5.37 6.44
N VAL A 36 -16.30 6.41 5.99
CA VAL A 36 -16.97 7.38 6.88
C VAL A 36 -17.93 6.69 7.89
N SER A 37 -18.31 5.44 7.63
CA SER A 37 -19.11 4.60 8.51
C SER A 37 -18.32 3.84 9.59
N GLN A 38 -17.01 3.63 9.41
CA GLN A 38 -16.14 2.92 10.36
C GLN A 38 -15.53 3.86 11.41
N SER A 39 -15.77 5.17 11.31
CA SER A 39 -15.38 6.16 12.32
C SER A 39 -16.42 6.40 13.42
N VAL A 40 -17.62 5.80 13.33
CA VAL A 40 -18.68 5.89 14.35
C VAL A 40 -18.82 4.58 15.13
N PRO A 41 -19.04 4.61 16.47
CA PRO A 41 -19.38 3.41 17.23
C PRO A 41 -20.62 2.74 16.63
N GLY A 42 -20.45 1.57 16.00
CA GLY A 42 -21.51 0.82 15.32
C GLY A 42 -21.28 0.52 13.83
N GLY A 43 -20.36 1.17 13.12
CA GLY A 43 -19.72 0.61 11.91
C GLY A 43 -20.60 0.24 10.68
N LYS A 44 -21.80 0.78 10.49
CA LYS A 44 -22.85 0.12 9.67
C LYS A 44 -22.83 0.28 8.13
N SER A 45 -21.85 0.93 7.50
CA SER A 45 -21.91 1.24 6.04
C SER A 45 -20.57 1.24 5.31
N GLY A 46 -19.83 0.14 5.42
CA GLY A 46 -18.60 -0.11 4.67
C GLY A 46 -18.33 -1.61 4.63
N PRO A 47 -17.39 -2.06 3.78
CA PRO A 47 -17.13 -3.48 3.65
C PRO A 47 -16.63 -4.09 4.97
N PRO A 48 -16.92 -5.36 5.25
CA PRO A 48 -16.53 -6.05 6.47
C PRO A 48 -15.02 -6.03 6.75
N ILE A 49 -14.19 -6.03 5.70
CA ILE A 49 -12.73 -5.99 5.82
C ILE A 49 -12.20 -4.58 5.55
N SER A 50 -11.50 -4.02 6.53
CA SER A 50 -10.70 -2.80 6.35
C SER A 50 -9.31 -3.10 5.81
N PHE A 51 -8.67 -2.13 5.13
CA PHE A 51 -7.27 -2.28 4.70
C PHE A 51 -6.29 -2.49 5.86
N ASN A 52 -6.60 -2.00 7.06
CA ASN A 52 -5.80 -2.28 8.24
C ASN A 52 -5.86 -3.76 8.66
N GLN A 53 -7.04 -4.39 8.57
CA GLN A 53 -7.18 -5.83 8.80
C GLN A 53 -6.43 -6.61 7.73
N LEU A 54 -6.59 -6.27 6.45
CA LEU A 54 -5.86 -6.91 5.35
C LEU A 54 -4.34 -6.78 5.52
N ARG A 55 -3.84 -5.57 5.81
CA ARG A 55 -2.41 -5.33 6.08
C ARG A 55 -1.90 -6.14 7.26
N HIS A 56 -2.68 -6.21 8.35
CA HIS A 56 -2.33 -7.01 9.51
C HIS A 56 -2.22 -8.49 9.12
N GLU A 57 -3.23 -9.03 8.44
CA GLU A 57 -3.29 -10.43 8.00
C GLU A 57 -2.12 -10.79 7.09
N LEU A 58 -1.86 -9.97 6.07
CA LEU A 58 -0.71 -10.14 5.17
C LEU A 58 0.62 -9.98 5.91
N GLY A 59 0.68 -9.13 6.95
CA GLY A 59 1.84 -9.00 7.82
C GLY A 59 2.11 -10.27 8.61
N GLN A 60 1.09 -10.86 9.23
CA GLN A 60 1.22 -12.12 9.99
C GLN A 60 1.61 -13.28 9.08
N THR A 61 1.14 -13.31 7.84
CA THR A 61 1.50 -14.35 6.88
C THR A 61 2.76 -14.02 6.09
N GLY A 62 3.48 -12.92 6.40
CA GLY A 62 4.71 -12.53 5.70
C GLY A 62 4.51 -12.20 4.22
N LEU A 63 3.27 -11.98 3.78
CA LEU A 63 2.90 -11.66 2.40
C LEU A 63 2.77 -10.15 2.16
N TRP A 64 2.84 -9.33 3.21
CA TRP A 64 2.75 -7.86 3.09
C TRP A 64 3.75 -7.27 2.09
N HIS A 65 4.93 -7.87 1.95
CA HIS A 65 5.95 -7.40 1.03
C HIS A 65 5.55 -7.43 -0.45
N HIS A 66 4.51 -8.18 -0.83
CA HIS A 66 3.99 -8.19 -2.21
C HIS A 66 3.16 -6.96 -2.55
N VAL A 67 2.65 -6.24 -1.54
CA VAL A 67 1.67 -5.15 -1.72
C VAL A 67 2.08 -3.84 -1.06
N LYS A 68 3.08 -3.86 -0.18
CA LYS A 68 3.52 -2.70 0.63
C LYS A 68 3.97 -1.48 -0.18
N ASP A 69 4.28 -1.67 -1.45
CA ASP A 69 4.79 -0.64 -2.36
C ASP A 69 3.66 0.03 -3.16
N TYR A 70 2.40 -0.35 -2.91
CA TYR A 70 1.21 0.19 -3.56
C TYR A 70 0.32 0.95 -2.58
N ASP A 71 -0.47 1.88 -3.11
CA ASP A 71 -1.61 2.46 -2.42
C ASP A 71 -2.83 1.56 -2.58
N LEU A 72 -3.37 1.05 -1.47
CA LEU A 72 -4.65 0.32 -1.48
C LEU A 72 -5.78 1.35 -1.39
N VAL A 73 -6.61 1.40 -2.41
CA VAL A 73 -7.69 2.39 -2.56
C VAL A 73 -9.03 1.67 -2.62
N TYR A 74 -10.02 2.17 -1.90
CA TYR A 74 -11.36 1.61 -1.92
C TYR A 74 -12.22 2.34 -2.96
N GLU A 75 -12.90 1.56 -3.80
CA GLU A 75 -13.85 2.03 -4.81
C GLU A 75 -15.13 1.21 -4.64
N PRO A 76 -16.28 1.75 -4.21
CA PRO A 76 -17.46 0.93 -3.89
C PRO A 76 -17.85 -0.07 -4.99
N LYS A 77 -17.70 0.36 -6.25
CA LYS A 77 -17.89 -0.46 -7.44
C LYS A 77 -16.81 -0.13 -8.45
N ILE A 78 -16.22 -1.17 -9.02
CA ILE A 78 -15.32 -1.05 -10.17
C ILE A 78 -16.13 -1.44 -11.42
N GLU A 79 -16.15 -0.56 -12.42
CA GLU A 79 -16.86 -0.83 -13.67
C GLU A 79 -16.15 -1.90 -14.50
N GLY A 80 -16.94 -2.82 -15.04
CA GLY A 80 -16.45 -3.92 -15.88
C GLY A 80 -17.53 -4.41 -16.85
N PRO A 81 -17.27 -5.50 -17.58
CA PRO A 81 -18.24 -6.06 -18.51
C PRO A 81 -19.59 -6.36 -17.83
N PRO A 82 -20.73 -6.14 -18.52
CA PRO A 82 -22.05 -6.40 -17.94
C PRO A 82 -22.17 -7.79 -17.32
N GLY A 83 -22.72 -7.86 -16.11
CA GLY A 83 -22.95 -9.12 -15.38
C GLY A 83 -21.71 -9.73 -14.73
N ARG A 84 -20.53 -9.12 -14.82
CA ARG A 84 -19.33 -9.56 -14.11
C ARG A 84 -19.08 -8.72 -12.86
N LYS A 85 -18.83 -9.40 -11.75
CA LYS A 85 -18.27 -8.78 -10.56
C LYS A 85 -16.79 -8.51 -10.76
N ILE A 86 -16.35 -7.29 -10.44
CA ILE A 86 -14.95 -6.90 -10.47
C ILE A 86 -14.51 -6.66 -9.04
N TYR A 87 -13.55 -7.47 -8.59
CA TYR A 87 -13.02 -7.42 -7.23
C TYR A 87 -11.93 -6.36 -7.12
N GLY A 88 -10.94 -6.40 -8.02
CA GLY A 88 -9.82 -5.48 -8.03
C GLY A 88 -9.61 -4.80 -9.38
N ASN A 89 -8.77 -3.76 -9.36
CA ASN A 89 -8.23 -3.17 -10.56
C ASN A 89 -6.85 -2.53 -10.28
N SER A 90 -5.97 -2.62 -11.28
CA SER A 90 -4.66 -2.00 -11.29
C SER A 90 -4.60 -0.96 -12.41
N PRO A 91 -5.19 0.22 -12.23
CA PRO A 91 -5.37 1.17 -13.31
C PRO A 91 -4.04 1.76 -13.80
N TYR A 92 -3.99 2.00 -15.11
CA TYR A 92 -2.82 2.55 -15.80
C TYR A 92 -3.25 3.59 -16.85
N ASN A 93 -2.28 4.40 -17.29
CA ASN A 93 -2.44 5.39 -18.33
C ASN A 93 -2.22 4.76 -19.72
N VAL A 94 -2.59 5.47 -20.78
CA VAL A 94 -2.43 4.99 -22.17
C VAL A 94 -0.97 4.70 -22.52
N ASP A 95 -0.02 5.36 -21.87
CA ASP A 95 1.41 5.14 -22.03
C ASP A 95 1.96 3.93 -21.25
N GLY A 96 1.09 3.16 -20.58
CA GLY A 96 1.46 1.98 -19.81
C GLY A 96 1.96 2.29 -18.39
N THR A 97 2.00 3.56 -17.98
CA THR A 97 2.40 3.93 -16.61
C THR A 97 1.26 3.68 -15.61
N PRO A 98 1.54 3.17 -14.39
CA PRO A 98 0.50 3.01 -13.38
C PRO A 98 -0.13 4.35 -12.98
N LYS A 99 -1.45 4.35 -12.75
CA LYS A 99 -2.08 5.49 -12.07
C LYS A 99 -1.67 5.50 -10.60
N LEU A 100 -1.36 6.68 -10.10
CA LEU A 100 -0.90 6.86 -8.73
C LEU A 100 -2.07 7.09 -7.77
N GLY A 101 -1.90 6.62 -6.54
CA GLY A 101 -2.82 6.83 -5.43
C GLY A 101 -2.46 8.06 -4.59
N PRO A 102 -3.14 8.24 -3.45
CA PRO A 102 -3.00 9.43 -2.60
C PRO A 102 -1.58 9.72 -2.08
N THR A 103 -0.71 8.70 -1.99
CA THR A 103 0.67 8.85 -1.52
C THR A 103 1.69 8.95 -2.66
N GLY A 104 1.21 8.97 -3.92
CA GLY A 104 2.06 9.00 -5.11
C GLY A 104 2.64 7.64 -5.48
N ARG A 105 2.16 6.54 -4.88
CA ARG A 105 2.51 5.16 -5.26
C ARG A 105 1.53 4.61 -6.29
N PRO A 106 1.89 3.61 -7.11
CA PRO A 106 0.92 2.91 -7.94
C PRO A 106 -0.24 2.40 -7.08
N LYS A 107 -1.48 2.60 -7.54
CA LYS A 107 -2.66 2.23 -6.75
C LYS A 107 -3.27 0.89 -7.16
N ILE A 108 -3.77 0.15 -6.18
CA ILE A 108 -4.65 -1.00 -6.37
C ILE A 108 -6.02 -0.62 -5.83
N GLU A 109 -7.04 -0.70 -6.68
CA GLU A 109 -8.43 -0.45 -6.33
C GLU A 109 -9.09 -1.74 -5.85
N PHE A 110 -9.88 -1.67 -4.77
CA PHE A 110 -10.67 -2.76 -4.21
C PHE A 110 -12.15 -2.38 -4.17
N SER A 111 -13.01 -3.27 -4.65
CA SER A 111 -14.46 -3.12 -4.55
C SER A 111 -15.04 -3.54 -3.21
N ASP A 112 -16.33 -3.23 -2.99
CA ASP A 112 -17.10 -3.80 -1.87
C ASP A 112 -17.03 -5.33 -1.85
N ASP A 113 -17.15 -5.96 -3.03
CA ASP A 113 -17.07 -7.42 -3.17
C ASP A 113 -15.67 -7.95 -2.79
N ALA A 114 -14.60 -7.23 -3.11
CA ALA A 114 -13.24 -7.63 -2.72
C ALA A 114 -12.96 -7.54 -1.23
N LEU A 115 -13.66 -6.65 -0.52
CA LEU A 115 -13.51 -6.47 0.92
C LEU A 115 -14.65 -7.11 1.72
N SER A 116 -15.45 -7.97 1.06
CA SER A 116 -16.56 -8.72 1.66
C SER A 116 -16.09 -9.71 2.72
N ASP A 117 -14.94 -10.34 2.51
CA ASP A 117 -14.27 -11.23 3.46
C ASP A 117 -12.74 -11.25 3.25
N MET A 118 -12.02 -11.89 4.16
CA MET A 118 -10.55 -11.89 4.15
C MET A 118 -9.99 -12.74 3.00
N GLU A 119 -10.69 -13.79 2.56
CA GLU A 119 -10.25 -14.60 1.42
C GLU A 119 -10.24 -13.74 0.15
N GLN A 120 -11.36 -13.08 -0.14
CA GLN A 120 -11.47 -12.21 -1.32
C GLN A 120 -10.48 -11.05 -1.25
N ALA A 121 -10.28 -10.47 -0.07
CA ALA A 121 -9.34 -9.36 0.10
C ALA A 121 -7.90 -9.80 -0.16
N VAL A 122 -7.48 -10.97 0.34
CA VAL A 122 -6.13 -11.51 0.09
C VAL A 122 -5.94 -11.88 -1.37
N ARG A 123 -6.91 -12.58 -1.96
CA ARG A 123 -6.89 -12.98 -3.38
C ARG A 123 -6.75 -11.76 -4.29
N THR A 124 -7.64 -10.78 -4.12
CA THR A 124 -7.60 -9.52 -4.88
C THR A 124 -6.25 -8.83 -4.73
N ALA A 125 -5.72 -8.73 -3.51
CA ALA A 125 -4.43 -8.11 -3.27
C ALA A 125 -3.28 -8.81 -4.02
N MET A 126 -3.28 -10.14 -4.07
CA MET A 126 -2.26 -10.89 -4.80
C MET A 126 -2.42 -10.77 -6.31
N HIS A 127 -3.65 -10.90 -6.81
CA HIS A 127 -3.99 -10.75 -8.23
C HIS A 127 -3.52 -9.40 -8.77
N GLU A 128 -3.94 -8.32 -8.12
CA GLU A 128 -3.62 -6.96 -8.56
C GLU A 128 -2.14 -6.61 -8.36
N SER A 129 -1.49 -7.14 -7.33
CA SER A 129 -0.04 -6.98 -7.17
C SER A 129 0.74 -7.53 -8.36
N TRP A 130 0.24 -8.58 -9.01
CA TRP A 130 0.88 -9.17 -10.18
C TRP A 130 0.75 -8.25 -11.39
N HIS A 131 -0.42 -7.65 -11.61
CA HIS A 131 -0.62 -6.66 -12.67
C HIS A 131 0.28 -5.44 -12.48
N GLN A 132 0.34 -4.90 -11.25
CA GLN A 132 1.23 -3.78 -10.95
C GLN A 132 2.71 -4.09 -11.19
N ARG A 133 3.16 -5.30 -10.85
CA ARG A 133 4.54 -5.75 -11.15
C ARG A 133 4.80 -5.82 -12.64
N ASN A 134 3.85 -6.29 -13.44
CA ASN A 134 4.01 -6.34 -14.89
C ASN A 134 3.99 -4.93 -15.50
N LEU A 135 3.12 -4.04 -15.05
CA LEU A 135 3.13 -2.63 -15.47
C LEU A 135 4.50 -2.00 -15.18
N ALA A 136 5.03 -2.18 -13.97
CA ALA A 136 6.33 -1.64 -13.60
C ALA A 136 7.49 -2.23 -14.43
N ALA A 137 7.43 -3.52 -14.78
CA ALA A 137 8.50 -4.20 -15.49
C ALA A 137 8.45 -4.06 -17.02
N ARG A 138 7.24 -3.93 -17.59
CA ARG A 138 6.99 -4.10 -19.04
C ARG A 138 6.09 -3.01 -19.64
N GLY A 139 5.50 -2.13 -18.83
CA GLY A 139 4.52 -1.14 -19.28
C GLY A 139 3.17 -1.72 -19.71
N VAL A 140 2.92 -3.00 -19.41
CA VAL A 140 1.65 -3.69 -19.72
C VAL A 140 1.20 -4.50 -18.50
N PRO A 141 -0.11 -4.64 -18.25
CA PRO A 141 -0.61 -5.34 -17.05
C PRO A 141 -0.34 -6.85 -17.06
N GLY A 142 0.07 -7.41 -18.20
CA GLY A 142 0.19 -8.86 -18.35
C GLY A 142 -1.15 -9.54 -18.61
N LEU A 143 -1.17 -10.88 -18.59
CA LEU A 143 -2.36 -11.67 -18.92
C LEU A 143 -3.15 -12.05 -17.66
N GLU A 144 -4.48 -11.91 -17.73
CA GLU A 144 -5.42 -12.32 -16.67
C GLU A 144 -5.20 -13.75 -16.18
N ASN A 145 -4.94 -14.70 -17.08
CA ASN A 145 -4.75 -16.10 -16.72
C ASN A 145 -3.44 -16.34 -15.93
N GLU A 146 -2.43 -15.50 -16.10
CA GLU A 146 -1.19 -15.55 -15.32
C GLU A 146 -1.39 -14.90 -13.95
N ALA A 147 -2.16 -13.81 -13.89
CA ALA A 147 -2.56 -13.20 -12.63
C ALA A 147 -3.36 -14.17 -11.74
N VAL A 148 -4.34 -14.89 -12.31
CA VAL A 148 -5.11 -15.94 -11.60
C VAL A 148 -4.19 -17.06 -11.08
N LYS A 149 -3.23 -17.53 -11.89
CA LYS A 149 -2.27 -18.56 -11.44
C LYS A 149 -1.42 -18.05 -10.29
N TYR A 150 -0.94 -16.82 -10.37
CA TYR A 150 -0.16 -16.21 -9.31
C TYR A 150 -0.99 -16.03 -8.03
N GLU A 151 -2.22 -15.54 -8.15
CA GLU A 151 -3.17 -15.44 -7.06
C GLU A 151 -3.36 -16.79 -6.36
N ASP A 152 -3.67 -17.86 -7.11
CA ASP A 152 -3.88 -19.19 -6.54
C ASP A 152 -2.64 -19.69 -5.81
N GLN A 153 -1.45 -19.54 -6.40
CA GLN A 153 -0.19 -19.91 -5.76
C GLN A 153 0.02 -19.16 -4.44
N MET A 154 -0.16 -17.84 -4.46
CA MET A 154 0.04 -17.00 -3.28
C MET A 154 -1.03 -17.23 -2.21
N TYR A 155 -2.26 -17.56 -2.61
CA TYR A 155 -3.32 -17.93 -1.68
C TYR A 155 -3.02 -19.27 -1.00
N GLN A 156 -2.46 -20.25 -1.71
CA GLN A 156 -1.98 -21.49 -1.08
C GLN A 156 -0.84 -21.22 -0.08
N VAL A 157 0.08 -20.29 -0.39
CA VAL A 157 1.13 -19.86 0.55
C VAL A 157 0.51 -19.20 1.78
N TYR A 158 -0.48 -18.33 1.60
CA TYR A 158 -1.25 -17.71 2.68
C TYR A 158 -1.86 -18.77 3.61
N LEU A 159 -2.60 -19.74 3.06
CA LEU A 159 -3.23 -20.81 3.83
C LEU A 159 -2.22 -21.69 4.56
N SER A 160 -1.09 -22.01 3.92
CA SER A 160 -0.01 -22.76 4.54
C SER A 160 0.57 -22.04 5.76
N ARG A 161 0.86 -20.74 5.62
CA ARG A 161 1.43 -19.93 6.71
C ARG A 161 0.42 -19.65 7.81
N LYS A 162 -0.85 -19.51 7.48
CA LYS A 162 -1.94 -19.36 8.46
C LYS A 162 -2.08 -20.60 9.33
N ARG A 163 -2.15 -21.78 8.72
CA ARG A 163 -2.20 -23.08 9.43
C ARG A 163 -0.98 -23.33 10.31
N GLY A 164 0.22 -23.04 9.80
CA GLY A 164 1.47 -23.19 10.57
C GLY A 164 1.54 -22.31 11.83
N ARG A 165 0.65 -21.32 11.95
CA ARG A 165 0.55 -20.43 13.10
C ARG A 165 -0.62 -20.75 14.04
N GLY A 166 -1.45 -21.74 13.73
CA GLY A 166 -2.67 -22.04 14.49
C GLY A 166 -3.73 -20.93 14.44
N LEU A 167 -3.74 -20.14 13.35
CA LEU A 167 -4.72 -19.08 13.07
C LEU A 167 -5.78 -19.52 12.08
#